data_AF-A0AAN6ST01-F1
#
_entry.id   AF-A0AAN6ST01-F1
#
_cell.length_a   1.000
_cell.length_b   1.000
_cell.length_c   1.000
_cell.angle_alpha   90.00
_cell.angle_beta   90.00
_cell.angle_gamma   90.00
#
_symmetry.space_group_name_H-M   'P 1'
#
loop_
_entity.id
_entity.type
_entity.pdbx_description
1 polymer ?
#
loop_
_entity_poly.entity_id
_entity_poly.type
_entity_poly.pdbx_seq_one_letter_code
_entity_poly.pdbx_strand_id
1 'polypeptide(L)'
;MDASNTKQCWECRRRRLVCDFTRPECRKCQLRGVACPGYDGKKPLKWLQPQQVNAKGPLKMAVPRAVKPESERQMGSVLEAIEYYNIHIAPDLIATGARGPGTPYWMPHSTAPYLPRSFTQSIVCTSLCHRILQSSDAPPSDQVVLARKLQRHRGDALRALTADLAQQELQTSDFTLASIQQSFDPPSWRNHSTGAAAMINMKGGFGNVILSSPHLRHLFRYHALIEILGNTTSPNVELDSVRNQLGLISLLPVLYGNGLATCFPCPPDLLAEIIRINHLRSIFEAAACTSTATKPAVREGQQSAALDILRRVRSFPTDKWAAEVVVGISAGEDPAFEAGFTGWHDIACIYRSAIAIYCISSLLHDNASGPCENTGVPGDPHLSPKQVLAKEREAYVSMLVSRLRDVIECTHLRKLVLWPLFVAGAEVEDETTKRFVADELRWISNALGTAAPLVAKDLLENRVWALGLGRGSWGALFDQSYVFVL
;
A
#
# COMPACT_ATOMS: atom_id res chain seq x y z
N MET A 1 40.59 35.09 45.68
CA MET A 1 41.86 35.02 44.93
C MET A 1 41.54 34.47 43.56
N ASP A 2 41.46 35.34 42.56
CA ASP A 2 40.96 35.02 41.22
C ASP A 2 41.95 34.20 40.39
N ALA A 3 41.45 33.14 39.75
CA ALA A 3 42.19 32.21 38.89
C ALA A 3 42.61 32.81 37.52
N SER A 4 42.79 34.13 37.41
CA SER A 4 43.12 34.80 36.15
C SER A 4 44.63 34.95 35.89
N ASN A 5 45.50 34.61 36.85
CA ASN A 5 46.87 35.10 36.86
C ASN A 5 47.96 34.14 36.34
N THR A 6 47.62 33.05 35.64
CA THR A 6 48.60 32.07 35.13
C THR A 6 48.62 31.91 33.61
N LYS A 7 47.86 32.73 32.86
CA LYS A 7 47.80 32.63 31.40
C LYS A 7 48.92 33.43 30.75
N GLN A 8 49.76 32.77 29.95
CA GLN A 8 50.77 33.41 29.10
C GLN A 8 50.10 34.36 28.10
N CYS A 9 50.80 35.42 27.65
CA CYS A 9 50.26 36.28 26.60
C CYS A 9 49.99 35.47 25.32
N TRP A 10 49.02 35.90 24.50
CA TRP A 10 48.58 35.11 23.35
C TRP A 10 49.66 34.85 22.30
N GLU A 11 50.62 35.76 22.15
CA GLU A 11 51.72 35.57 21.19
C GLU A 11 52.75 34.55 21.68
N CYS A 12 53.17 34.63 22.96
CA CYS A 12 54.02 33.61 23.57
C CYS A 12 53.33 32.23 23.56
N ARG A 13 52.04 32.18 23.88
CA ARG A 13 51.24 30.95 23.82
C ARG A 13 51.17 30.38 22.40
N ARG A 14 50.91 31.22 21.40
CA ARG A 14 50.87 30.81 19.98
C ARG A 14 52.21 30.23 19.51
N ARG A 15 53.32 30.84 19.92
CA ARG A 15 54.68 30.40 19.57
C ARG A 15 55.27 29.35 20.52
N ARG A 16 54.50 28.92 21.53
CA ARG A 16 54.92 27.95 22.58
C ARG A 16 56.20 28.39 23.31
N LEU A 17 56.31 29.69 23.60
CA LEU A 17 57.41 30.28 24.36
C LEU A 17 56.99 30.49 25.81
N VAL A 18 57.93 30.33 26.75
CA VAL A 18 57.73 30.73 28.14
C VAL A 18 57.60 32.26 28.21
N CYS A 19 56.44 32.73 28.67
CA CYS A 19 56.15 34.15 28.88
C CYS A 19 56.69 34.62 30.24
N ASP A 20 57.21 35.83 30.28
CA ASP A 20 57.72 36.52 31.46
C ASP A 20 56.64 37.28 32.25
N PHE A 21 55.38 37.26 31.78
CA PHE A 21 54.18 37.80 32.44
C PHE A 21 54.21 39.29 32.83
N THR A 22 55.21 40.06 32.37
CA THR A 22 55.25 41.51 32.55
C THR A 22 54.04 42.16 31.89
N ARG A 23 53.40 43.11 32.58
CA ARG A 23 52.20 43.83 32.12
C ARG A 23 52.55 45.31 31.89
N PRO A 24 51.94 45.99 30.90
CA PRO A 24 50.85 45.53 30.02
C PRO A 24 51.29 44.58 28.90
N GLU A 25 52.57 44.60 28.51
CA GLU A 25 53.14 43.77 27.46
C GLU A 25 54.34 42.98 27.98
N CYS A 26 54.54 41.75 27.45
CA CYS A 26 55.66 40.92 27.86
C CYS A 26 56.97 41.41 27.19
N ARG A 27 58.08 41.40 27.93
CA ARG A 27 59.37 41.91 27.44
C ARG A 27 59.88 41.09 26.27
N LYS A 28 59.50 39.80 26.22
CA LYS A 28 59.86 38.89 25.13
C LYS A 28 59.21 39.25 23.79
N CYS A 29 58.00 39.80 23.80
CA CYS A 29 57.36 40.30 22.58
C CYS A 29 58.01 41.62 22.14
N GLN A 30 58.29 42.51 23.08
CA GLN A 30 58.94 43.80 22.82
C GLN A 30 60.35 43.65 22.22
N LEU A 31 61.19 42.79 22.82
CA LEU A 31 62.54 42.51 22.31
C LEU A 31 62.54 41.92 20.89
N ARG A 32 61.43 41.30 20.48
CA ARG A 32 61.27 40.71 19.14
C ARG A 32 60.59 41.64 18.14
N GLY A 33 60.29 42.88 18.55
CA GLY A 33 59.61 43.86 17.71
C GLY A 33 58.19 43.45 17.30
N VAL A 34 57.52 42.61 18.09
CA VAL A 34 56.13 42.20 17.82
C VAL A 34 55.19 42.79 18.87
N ALA A 35 54.08 43.38 18.42
CA ALA A 35 53.07 43.95 19.31
C ALA A 35 52.46 42.85 20.19
N CYS A 36 52.46 43.04 21.51
CA CYS A 36 51.99 42.03 22.44
C CYS A 36 50.46 42.08 22.53
N PRO A 37 49.75 40.98 22.20
CA PRO A 37 48.28 40.96 22.18
C PRO A 37 47.62 40.87 23.57
N GLY A 38 48.39 41.08 24.64
CA GLY A 38 47.90 41.02 26.03
C GLY A 38 47.58 39.62 26.56
N TYR A 39 46.93 39.59 27.72
CA TYR A 39 46.73 38.42 28.58
C TYR A 39 45.25 38.05 28.79
N ASP A 40 44.32 38.68 28.07
CA ASP A 40 42.90 38.53 28.32
C ASP A 40 42.38 37.11 28.06
N GLY A 41 41.31 36.74 28.77
CA GLY A 41 40.72 35.40 28.68
C GLY A 41 40.14 35.07 27.30
N LYS A 42 39.79 36.08 26.50
CA LYS A 42 39.30 35.94 25.13
C LYS A 42 40.43 36.18 24.14
N LYS A 43 40.56 35.29 23.15
CA LYS A 43 41.60 35.39 22.12
C LYS A 43 41.35 36.65 21.28
N PRO A 44 42.34 37.56 21.11
CA PRO A 44 42.16 38.75 20.32
C PRO A 44 41.85 38.39 18.87
N LEU A 45 40.80 39.02 18.34
CA LEU A 45 40.36 38.84 16.97
C LEU A 45 41.37 39.50 16.03
N LYS A 46 41.83 38.76 15.01
CA LYS A 46 42.71 39.28 13.98
C LYS A 46 41.97 39.26 12.66
N TRP A 47 41.80 40.44 12.07
CA TRP A 47 41.30 40.57 10.70
C TRP A 47 42.33 39.96 9.74
N LEU A 48 41.91 38.95 8.98
CA LEU A 48 42.69 38.33 7.92
C LEU A 48 42.19 38.88 6.58
N GLN A 49 43.10 39.12 5.64
CA GLN A 49 42.69 39.46 4.28
C GLN A 49 41.93 38.28 3.64
N PRO A 50 40.91 38.54 2.80
CA PRO A 50 40.21 37.50 2.06
C PRO A 50 41.23 36.63 1.30
N GLN A 51 41.07 35.30 1.34
CA GLN A 51 41.98 34.24 0.83
C GLN A 51 43.07 33.72 1.80
N GLN A 52 43.19 34.23 3.04
CA GLN A 52 44.08 33.64 4.07
C GLN A 52 43.37 32.80 5.16
N VAL A 53 42.11 32.43 4.96
CA VAL A 53 41.39 31.54 5.89
C VAL A 53 41.77 30.07 5.66
N ASN A 54 42.89 29.66 6.22
CA ASN A 54 43.23 28.23 6.34
C ASN A 54 42.34 27.59 7.42
N ALA A 55 41.13 27.15 7.04
CA ALA A 55 40.28 26.27 7.84
C ALA A 55 40.80 24.82 7.85
N LYS A 56 42.11 24.63 8.05
CA LYS A 56 42.75 23.32 8.10
C LYS A 56 43.60 23.24 9.36
N GLY A 57 43.07 22.56 10.38
CA GLY A 57 43.93 21.81 11.31
C GLY A 57 44.75 20.77 10.53
N PRO A 58 45.60 19.96 11.19
CA PRO A 58 46.35 18.92 10.49
C PRO A 58 45.36 18.13 9.65
N LEU A 59 45.59 18.10 8.33
CA LEU A 59 44.85 17.25 7.43
C LEU A 59 45.01 15.84 7.98
N LYS A 60 44.02 15.33 8.72
CA LYS A 60 43.76 13.90 8.67
C LYS A 60 43.66 13.64 7.19
N MET A 61 44.56 12.83 6.65
CA MET A 61 44.41 12.29 5.30
C MET A 61 43.11 11.48 5.32
N ALA A 62 41.98 12.16 5.21
CA ALA A 62 40.80 11.59 4.64
C ALA A 62 41.21 11.34 3.20
N VAL A 63 41.69 10.13 2.94
CA VAL A 63 41.77 9.58 1.59
C VAL A 63 40.44 9.97 0.94
N PRO A 64 40.42 10.78 -0.14
CA PRO A 64 39.18 11.08 -0.83
C PRO A 64 38.59 9.72 -1.18
N ARG A 65 37.46 9.36 -0.55
CA ARG A 65 36.78 8.12 -0.90
C ARG A 65 36.48 8.27 -2.39
N ALA A 66 37.15 7.47 -3.23
CA ALA A 66 36.97 7.51 -4.67
C ALA A 66 35.46 7.44 -4.91
N VAL A 67 34.90 8.53 -5.41
CA VAL A 67 33.47 8.59 -5.68
C VAL A 67 33.29 7.67 -6.86
N LYS A 68 32.67 6.51 -6.62
CA LYS A 68 32.41 5.53 -7.68
C LYS A 68 31.75 6.22 -8.89
N PRO A 69 32.03 5.79 -10.13
CA PRO A 69 31.30 6.24 -11.32
C PRO A 69 29.79 6.26 -11.08
N GLU A 70 29.07 7.19 -11.73
CA GLU A 70 27.61 7.32 -11.55
C GLU A 70 26.86 6.03 -11.92
N SER A 71 27.31 5.33 -12.97
CA SER A 71 26.79 4.03 -13.37
C SER A 71 26.95 2.95 -12.29
N GLU A 72 28.11 2.89 -11.64
CA GLU A 72 28.36 1.93 -10.54
C GLU A 72 27.54 2.27 -9.29
N ARG A 73 27.35 3.56 -8.98
CA ARG A 73 26.48 3.99 -7.87
C ARG A 73 25.02 3.65 -8.14
N GLN A 74 24.56 3.87 -9.37
CA GLN A 74 23.21 3.53 -9.79
C GLN A 74 22.96 2.03 -9.69
N MET A 75 23.87 1.18 -10.20
CA MET A 75 23.74 -0.27 -10.08
C MET A 75 23.77 -0.73 -8.61
N GLY A 76 24.62 -0.12 -7.77
CA GLY A 76 24.64 -0.40 -6.34
C GLY A 76 23.30 -0.11 -5.65
N SER A 77 22.64 1.01 -5.97
CA SER A 77 21.31 1.33 -5.44
C SER A 77 20.22 0.38 -5.95
N VAL A 78 20.34 -0.11 -7.19
CA VAL A 78 19.40 -1.10 -7.73
C VAL A 78 19.55 -2.43 -7.01
N LEU A 79 20.77 -2.91 -6.81
CA LEU A 79 21.03 -4.16 -6.08
C LEU A 79 20.53 -4.07 -4.62
N GLU A 80 20.79 -2.95 -3.93
CA GLU A 80 20.26 -2.70 -2.58
C GLU A 80 18.72 -2.68 -2.57
N ALA A 81 18.10 -2.09 -3.60
CA ALA A 81 16.64 -2.06 -3.70
C ALA A 81 16.03 -3.45 -3.95
N ILE A 82 16.67 -4.28 -4.78
CA ILE A 82 16.25 -5.67 -5.04
C ILE A 82 16.38 -6.50 -3.77
N GLU A 83 17.51 -6.39 -3.07
CA GLU A 83 17.72 -7.07 -1.78
C GLU A 83 16.64 -6.66 -0.77
N TYR A 84 16.42 -5.36 -0.62
CA TYR A 84 15.40 -4.82 0.26
C TYR A 84 14.00 -5.32 -0.10
N TYR A 85 13.63 -5.28 -1.38
CA TYR A 85 12.34 -5.76 -1.88
C TYR A 85 12.12 -7.24 -1.54
N ASN A 86 13.11 -8.08 -1.82
CA ASN A 86 13.04 -9.52 -1.55
C ASN A 86 12.91 -9.85 -0.06
N ILE A 87 13.55 -9.06 0.82
CA ILE A 87 13.55 -9.30 2.26
C ILE A 87 12.28 -8.73 2.93
N HIS A 88 11.84 -7.55 2.50
CA HIS A 88 10.84 -6.77 3.24
C HIS A 88 9.48 -6.61 2.54
N ILE A 89 9.42 -6.74 1.22
CA ILE A 89 8.19 -6.46 0.44
C ILE A 89 7.60 -7.74 -0.14
N ALA A 90 8.40 -8.49 -0.91
CA ALA A 90 7.95 -9.73 -1.58
C ALA A 90 7.25 -10.75 -0.66
N PRO A 91 7.69 -10.98 0.59
CA PRO A 91 7.01 -11.92 1.50
C PRO A 91 5.58 -11.49 1.86
N ASP A 92 5.32 -10.18 1.91
CA ASP A 92 4.00 -9.62 2.24
C ASP A 92 3.05 -9.62 1.03
N LEU A 93 3.55 -9.94 -0.18
CA LEU A 93 2.75 -10.15 -1.39
C LEU A 93 2.14 -11.57 -1.47
N ILE A 94 2.42 -12.43 -0.50
CA ILE A 94 1.95 -13.83 -0.44
C ILE A 94 1.30 -14.06 0.92
N ALA A 95 0.10 -14.63 0.91
CA ALA A 95 -0.66 -14.89 2.13
C ALA A 95 0.04 -15.85 3.09
N THR A 96 0.94 -16.71 2.61
CA THR A 96 1.71 -17.63 3.46
C THR A 96 2.98 -17.01 4.02
N GLY A 97 3.39 -15.83 3.56
CA GLY A 97 4.67 -15.23 3.96
C GLY A 97 5.90 -15.97 3.42
N ALA A 98 5.72 -16.86 2.42
CA ALA A 98 6.81 -17.62 1.81
C ALA A 98 7.91 -16.70 1.27
N ARG A 99 9.16 -17.17 1.35
CA ARG A 99 10.35 -16.40 0.98
C ARG A 99 11.19 -17.15 -0.03
N GLY A 100 12.04 -16.41 -0.74
CA GLY A 100 13.08 -16.99 -1.58
C GLY A 100 12.64 -17.36 -2.99
N PRO A 101 13.56 -17.98 -3.77
CA PRO A 101 13.41 -18.19 -5.22
C PRO A 101 12.23 -19.06 -5.66
N GLY A 102 11.65 -19.86 -4.76
CA GLY A 102 10.46 -20.66 -5.05
C GLY A 102 9.17 -19.83 -5.14
N THR A 103 9.24 -18.54 -4.80
CA THR A 103 8.07 -17.66 -4.80
C THR A 103 7.94 -16.87 -6.10
N PRO A 104 6.71 -16.56 -6.56
CA PRO A 104 6.50 -15.84 -7.81
C PRO A 104 6.97 -14.38 -7.78
N TYR A 105 7.19 -13.81 -6.60
CA TYR A 105 7.61 -12.41 -6.42
C TYR A 105 9.10 -12.28 -6.16
N TRP A 106 9.86 -13.37 -6.07
CA TRP A 106 11.29 -13.26 -5.84
C TRP A 106 12.03 -12.73 -7.07
N MET A 107 12.90 -11.75 -6.85
CA MET A 107 13.72 -11.15 -7.90
C MET A 107 15.20 -11.49 -7.72
N PRO A 108 15.81 -12.33 -8.58
CA PRO A 108 17.23 -12.65 -8.46
C PRO A 108 18.11 -11.42 -8.72
N HIS A 109 19.13 -11.18 -7.90
CA HIS A 109 20.09 -10.08 -8.14
C HIS A 109 20.78 -10.14 -9.51
N SER A 110 20.94 -11.36 -10.06
CA SER A 110 21.54 -11.58 -11.38
C SER A 110 20.73 -10.97 -12.54
N THR A 111 19.45 -10.64 -12.34
CA THR A 111 18.63 -9.99 -13.38
C THR A 111 18.91 -8.50 -13.49
N ALA A 112 19.46 -7.86 -12.45
CA ALA A 112 19.63 -6.40 -12.37
C ALA A 112 20.29 -5.75 -13.60
N PRO A 113 21.35 -6.33 -14.21
CA PRO A 113 21.99 -5.74 -15.41
C PRO A 113 21.11 -5.74 -16.67
N TYR A 114 20.07 -6.57 -16.71
CA TYR A 114 19.20 -6.76 -17.87
C TYR A 114 17.86 -6.03 -17.74
N LEU A 115 17.58 -5.44 -16.58
CA LEU A 115 16.33 -4.74 -16.33
C LEU A 115 16.35 -3.35 -17.01
N PRO A 116 15.26 -2.95 -17.70
CA PRO A 116 15.15 -1.61 -18.25
C PRO A 116 15.27 -0.52 -17.19
N ARG A 117 15.68 0.68 -17.62
CA ARG A 117 15.86 1.79 -16.69
C ARG A 117 14.56 2.16 -15.98
N SER A 118 13.43 2.17 -16.69
CA SER A 118 12.09 2.39 -16.10
C SER A 118 11.85 1.47 -14.90
N PHE A 119 12.05 0.17 -15.08
CA PHE A 119 11.88 -0.84 -14.04
C PHE A 119 12.86 -0.68 -12.88
N THR A 120 14.16 -0.51 -13.16
CA THR A 120 15.18 -0.34 -12.10
C THR A 120 14.94 0.90 -11.26
N GLN A 121 14.39 1.98 -11.84
CA GLN A 121 14.02 3.16 -11.06
C GLN A 121 12.72 2.92 -10.28
N SER A 122 11.74 2.21 -10.85
CA SER A 122 10.50 1.85 -10.14
C SER A 122 10.76 0.99 -8.90
N ILE A 123 11.61 -0.04 -8.99
CA ILE A 123 11.91 -0.89 -7.82
C ILE A 123 12.62 -0.12 -6.70
N VAL A 124 13.50 0.84 -7.06
CA VAL A 124 14.11 1.75 -6.09
C VAL A 124 13.06 2.64 -5.44
N CYS A 125 12.09 3.15 -6.22
CA CYS A 125 10.97 3.93 -5.68
C CYS A 125 10.12 3.10 -4.72
N THR A 126 9.74 1.87 -5.09
CA THR A 126 8.97 0.96 -4.25
C THR A 126 9.67 0.72 -2.91
N SER A 127 10.97 0.40 -2.93
CA SER A 127 11.77 0.20 -1.71
C SER A 127 11.88 1.48 -0.86
N LEU A 128 12.01 2.66 -1.49
CA LEU A 128 12.04 3.94 -0.76
C LEU A 128 10.68 4.30 -0.14
N CYS A 129 9.58 4.15 -0.90
CA CYS A 129 8.21 4.38 -0.40
C CYS A 129 7.93 3.50 0.82
N HIS A 130 8.24 2.21 0.70
CA HIS A 130 8.06 1.25 1.79
C HIS A 130 8.83 1.64 3.04
N ARG A 131 10.12 2.01 2.88
CA ARG A 131 10.96 2.48 4.00
C ARG A 131 10.40 3.73 4.67
N ILE A 132 9.95 4.70 3.88
CA ILE A 132 9.39 5.95 4.42
C ILE A 132 8.19 5.64 5.31
N LEU A 133 7.26 4.83 4.82
CA LEU A 133 6.03 4.47 5.54
C LEU A 133 6.28 3.57 6.76
N GLN A 134 7.25 2.66 6.70
CA GLN A 134 7.70 1.90 7.88
C GLN A 134 8.43 2.75 8.92
N SER A 135 8.92 3.93 8.53
CA SER A 135 9.70 4.83 9.39
C SER A 135 8.89 6.02 9.91
N SER A 136 7.57 5.88 10.08
CA SER A 136 6.69 6.97 10.55
C SER A 136 7.19 7.66 11.82
N ASP A 137 7.88 6.91 12.68
CA ASP A 137 8.38 7.38 13.98
C ASP A 137 9.85 7.85 13.92
N ALA A 138 10.51 7.77 12.77
CA ALA A 138 11.87 8.22 12.58
C ALA A 138 11.99 9.76 12.59
N PRO A 139 13.17 10.33 12.92
CA PRO A 139 13.37 11.77 12.90
C PRO A 139 12.97 12.39 11.53
N PRO A 140 12.31 13.56 11.52
CA PRO A 140 11.88 14.20 10.27
C PRO A 140 13.02 14.43 9.26
N SER A 141 14.24 14.63 9.75
CA SER A 141 15.44 14.78 8.90
C SER A 141 15.68 13.58 7.99
N ASP A 142 15.47 12.36 8.50
CA ASP A 142 15.78 11.12 7.80
C ASP A 142 14.69 10.83 6.76
N GLN A 143 13.43 11.06 7.11
CA GLN A 143 12.31 10.99 6.19
C GLN A 143 12.45 11.97 5.02
N VAL A 144 12.92 13.21 5.28
CA VAL A 144 13.17 14.21 4.23
C VAL A 144 14.25 13.74 3.25
N VAL A 145 15.32 13.09 3.74
CA VAL A 145 16.38 12.55 2.88
C VAL A 145 15.83 11.44 1.98
N LEU A 146 15.05 10.51 2.52
CA LEU A 146 14.41 9.43 1.76
C LEU A 146 13.41 9.99 0.74
N ALA A 147 12.57 10.95 1.14
CA ALA A 147 11.60 11.59 0.26
C ALA A 147 12.27 12.30 -0.93
N ARG A 148 13.38 13.02 -0.71
CA ARG A 148 14.14 13.64 -1.82
C ARG A 148 14.70 12.61 -2.78
N LYS A 149 15.22 11.49 -2.28
CA LYS A 149 15.69 10.38 -3.13
C LYS A 149 14.54 9.79 -3.93
N LEU A 150 13.39 9.54 -3.29
CA LEU A 150 12.19 9.03 -3.93
C LEU A 150 11.75 9.93 -5.08
N GLN A 151 11.63 11.24 -4.85
CA GLN A 151 11.21 12.19 -5.90
C GLN A 151 12.17 12.19 -7.10
N ARG A 152 13.49 12.10 -6.86
CA ARG A 152 14.48 11.98 -7.93
C ARG A 152 14.27 10.71 -8.75
N HIS A 153 14.22 9.56 -8.09
CA HIS A 153 14.07 8.27 -8.77
C HIS A 153 12.71 8.15 -9.49
N ARG A 154 11.63 8.70 -8.91
CA ARG A 154 10.31 8.76 -9.54
C ARG A 154 10.35 9.57 -10.84
N GLY A 155 11.03 10.73 -10.83
CA GLY A 155 11.24 11.52 -12.03
C GLY A 155 12.05 10.78 -13.10
N ASP A 156 13.09 10.05 -12.69
CA ASP A 156 13.90 9.23 -13.61
C ASP A 156 13.12 8.03 -14.17
N ALA A 157 12.29 7.38 -13.35
CA ALA A 157 11.41 6.28 -13.76
C ALA A 157 10.40 6.73 -14.82
N LEU A 158 9.73 7.86 -14.59
CA LEU A 158 8.76 8.42 -15.53
C LEU A 158 9.39 8.79 -16.87
N ARG A 159 10.55 9.46 -16.86
CA ARG A 159 11.27 9.78 -18.11
C ARG A 159 11.69 8.54 -18.88
N ALA A 160 12.20 7.52 -18.19
CA ALA A 160 12.59 6.27 -18.81
C ALA A 160 11.37 5.52 -19.37
N LEU A 161 10.28 5.43 -18.61
CA LEU A 161 9.04 4.78 -19.05
C LEU A 161 8.44 5.47 -20.28
N THR A 162 8.45 6.81 -20.32
CA THR A 162 8.01 7.55 -21.51
C THR A 162 8.88 7.23 -22.73
N ALA A 163 10.19 7.08 -22.55
CA ALA A 163 11.08 6.69 -23.64
C ALA A 163 10.82 5.26 -24.11
N ASP A 164 10.57 4.33 -23.20
CA ASP A 164 10.23 2.93 -23.52
C ASP A 164 8.90 2.85 -24.27
N LEU A 165 7.88 3.62 -23.85
CA LEU A 165 6.57 3.67 -24.50
C LEU A 165 6.61 4.29 -25.91
N ALA A 166 7.59 5.15 -26.19
CA ALA A 166 7.78 5.74 -27.51
C ALA A 166 8.42 4.77 -28.52
N GLN A 167 9.00 3.66 -28.05
CA GLN A 167 9.64 2.65 -28.89
C GLN A 167 8.69 1.47 -29.12
N GLN A 168 8.36 1.20 -30.39
CA GLN A 168 7.39 0.16 -30.76
C GLN A 168 7.74 -1.22 -30.20
N GLU A 169 9.03 -1.56 -30.14
CA GLU A 169 9.51 -2.85 -29.61
C GLU A 169 9.35 -2.99 -28.09
N LEU A 170 9.45 -1.87 -27.35
CA LEU A 170 9.38 -1.85 -25.90
C LEU A 170 7.99 -1.53 -25.35
N GLN A 171 7.12 -0.93 -26.16
CA GLN A 171 5.77 -0.52 -25.78
C GLN A 171 4.93 -1.69 -25.25
N THR A 172 5.11 -2.90 -25.78
CA THR A 172 4.42 -4.11 -25.33
C THR A 172 5.32 -5.06 -24.52
N SER A 173 6.51 -4.60 -24.12
CA SER A 173 7.43 -5.43 -23.33
C SER A 173 6.84 -5.75 -21.96
N ASP A 174 7.21 -6.91 -21.43
CA ASP A 174 6.78 -7.34 -20.09
C ASP A 174 7.30 -6.41 -18.99
N PHE A 175 8.49 -5.84 -19.18
CA PHE A 175 9.06 -4.87 -18.26
C PHE A 175 8.31 -3.55 -18.25
N THR A 176 7.90 -3.04 -19.42
CA THR A 176 7.07 -1.82 -19.50
C THR A 176 5.73 -2.04 -18.81
N LEU A 177 5.11 -3.22 -18.99
CA LEU A 177 3.87 -3.58 -18.26
C LEU A 177 4.10 -3.59 -16.75
N ALA A 178 5.17 -4.25 -16.30
CA ALA A 178 5.50 -4.33 -14.88
C ALA A 178 5.80 -2.94 -14.27
N SER A 179 6.47 -2.06 -15.01
CA SER A 179 6.73 -0.68 -14.59
C SER A 179 5.45 0.14 -14.43
N ILE A 180 4.46 -0.03 -15.32
CA ILE A 180 3.15 0.62 -15.17
C ILE A 180 2.43 0.11 -13.93
N GLN A 181 2.43 -1.21 -13.70
CA GLN A 181 1.77 -1.80 -12.54
C GLN A 181 2.42 -1.39 -11.21
N GLN A 182 3.76 -1.31 -11.15
CA GLN A 182 4.47 -0.80 -9.97
C GLN A 182 4.23 0.70 -9.71
N SER A 183 3.65 1.41 -10.67
CA SER A 183 3.34 2.85 -10.56
C SER A 183 1.90 3.11 -10.12
N PHE A 184 1.14 2.08 -9.70
CA PHE A 184 -0.19 2.29 -9.14
C PHE A 184 -0.13 3.16 -7.88
N ASP A 185 -0.57 4.41 -8.03
CA ASP A 185 -0.61 5.40 -6.96
C ASP A 185 -2.05 5.95 -6.84
N PRO A 186 -2.70 5.85 -5.67
CA PRO A 186 -3.96 6.54 -5.41
C PRO A 186 -3.80 8.07 -5.55
N PRO A 187 -4.79 8.79 -6.10
CA PRO A 187 -6.09 8.31 -6.60
C PRO A 187 -6.07 7.83 -8.06
N SER A 188 -4.97 8.03 -8.79
CA SER A 188 -4.92 7.87 -10.26
C SER A 188 -4.75 6.43 -10.76
N TRP A 189 -4.93 5.42 -9.92
CA TRP A 189 -4.68 4.01 -10.25
C TRP A 189 -5.44 3.54 -11.50
N ARG A 190 -6.66 4.07 -11.76
CA ARG A 190 -7.44 3.74 -12.96
C ARG A 190 -6.72 4.06 -14.26
N ASN A 191 -5.99 5.18 -14.34
CA ASN A 191 -5.26 5.56 -15.55
C ASN A 191 -4.17 4.53 -15.89
N HIS A 192 -3.44 4.08 -14.87
CA HIS A 192 -2.45 3.01 -15.01
C HIS A 192 -3.11 1.68 -15.40
N SER A 193 -4.31 1.41 -14.87
CA SER A 193 -5.01 0.17 -15.13
C SER A 193 -5.54 0.11 -16.55
N THR A 194 -6.12 1.22 -17.04
CA THR A 194 -6.50 1.40 -18.45
C THR A 194 -5.30 1.22 -19.36
N GLY A 195 -4.14 1.80 -19.02
CA GLY A 195 -2.90 1.63 -19.79
C GLY A 195 -2.43 0.17 -19.82
N ALA A 196 -2.42 -0.52 -18.67
CA ALA A 196 -2.07 -1.93 -18.57
C ALA A 196 -3.05 -2.82 -19.36
N ALA A 197 -4.35 -2.55 -19.29
CA ALA A 197 -5.37 -3.27 -20.04
C ALA A 197 -5.19 -3.10 -21.56
N ALA A 198 -4.89 -1.88 -22.03
CA ALA A 198 -4.57 -1.63 -23.43
C ALA A 198 -3.35 -2.45 -23.89
N MET A 199 -2.29 -2.52 -23.06
CA MET A 199 -1.11 -3.35 -23.34
C MET A 199 -1.42 -4.84 -23.35
N ILE A 200 -2.22 -5.33 -22.41
CA ILE A 200 -2.65 -6.73 -22.37
C ILE A 200 -3.45 -7.08 -23.63
N ASN A 201 -4.33 -6.19 -24.08
CA ASN A 201 -5.11 -6.38 -25.31
C ASN A 201 -4.22 -6.41 -26.55
N MET A 202 -3.20 -5.54 -26.63
CA MET A 202 -2.19 -5.60 -27.70
C MET A 202 -1.43 -6.93 -27.73
N LYS A 203 -1.32 -7.62 -26.59
CA LYS A 203 -0.70 -8.96 -26.46
C LYS A 203 -1.69 -10.12 -26.64
N GLY A 204 -2.86 -9.86 -27.22
CA GLY A 204 -3.89 -10.89 -27.49
C GLY A 204 -4.87 -11.11 -26.34
N GLY A 205 -4.90 -10.22 -25.34
CA GLY A 205 -5.87 -10.25 -24.25
C GLY A 205 -5.50 -11.17 -23.09
N PHE A 206 -6.31 -11.09 -22.03
CA PHE A 206 -6.04 -11.71 -20.72
C PHE A 206 -5.84 -13.24 -20.80
N GLY A 207 -6.71 -13.94 -21.53
CA GLY A 207 -6.62 -15.39 -21.69
C GLY A 207 -5.33 -15.82 -22.39
N ASN A 208 -4.90 -15.08 -23.41
CA ASN A 208 -3.67 -15.39 -24.15
C ASN A 208 -2.44 -15.20 -23.25
N VAL A 209 -2.30 -14.04 -22.59
CA VAL A 209 -1.10 -13.71 -21.81
C VAL A 209 -0.90 -14.59 -20.58
N ILE A 210 -1.98 -15.04 -19.93
CA ILE A 210 -1.90 -15.98 -18.79
C ILE A 210 -1.32 -17.33 -19.22
N LEU A 211 -1.67 -17.78 -20.42
CA LEU A 211 -1.25 -19.07 -20.97
C LEU A 211 0.14 -18.98 -21.59
N SER A 212 0.43 -17.93 -22.35
CA SER A 212 1.71 -17.75 -23.05
C SER A 212 2.87 -17.33 -22.15
N SER A 213 2.58 -16.62 -21.04
CA SER A 213 3.61 -16.02 -20.17
C SER A 213 3.47 -16.47 -18.71
N PRO A 214 3.69 -17.77 -18.41
CA PRO A 214 3.48 -18.33 -17.07
C PRO A 214 4.31 -17.65 -15.98
N HIS A 215 5.52 -17.21 -16.31
CA HIS A 215 6.45 -16.53 -15.41
C HIS A 215 5.96 -15.14 -14.94
N LEU A 216 4.98 -14.55 -15.65
CA LEU A 216 4.39 -13.24 -15.33
C LEU A 216 2.96 -13.33 -14.84
N ARG A 217 2.44 -14.55 -14.60
CA ARG A 217 1.07 -14.74 -14.08
C ARG A 217 0.80 -13.92 -12.83
N HIS A 218 1.81 -13.70 -12.00
CA HIS A 218 1.70 -12.90 -10.79
C HIS A 218 1.39 -11.42 -11.07
N LEU A 219 1.94 -10.84 -12.15
CA LEU A 219 1.64 -9.49 -12.61
C LEU A 219 0.19 -9.37 -13.11
N PHE A 220 -0.26 -10.34 -13.92
CA PHE A 220 -1.64 -10.36 -14.43
C PHE A 220 -2.65 -10.59 -13.30
N ARG A 221 -2.29 -11.42 -12.31
CA ARG A 221 -3.10 -11.67 -11.12
C ARG A 221 -3.29 -10.39 -10.30
N TYR A 222 -2.22 -9.63 -10.07
CA TYR A 222 -2.31 -8.37 -9.34
C TYR A 222 -3.16 -7.33 -10.07
N HIS A 223 -3.00 -7.19 -11.39
CA HIS A 223 -3.86 -6.30 -12.16
C HIS A 223 -5.34 -6.72 -12.11
N ALA A 224 -5.63 -8.01 -12.25
CA ALA A 224 -6.99 -8.52 -12.11
C ALA A 224 -7.59 -8.21 -10.72
N LEU A 225 -6.82 -8.41 -9.64
CA LEU A 225 -7.26 -8.06 -8.29
C LEU A 225 -7.52 -6.57 -8.13
N ILE A 226 -6.63 -5.71 -8.63
CA ILE A 226 -6.79 -4.25 -8.58
C ILE A 226 -8.07 -3.81 -9.30
N GLU A 227 -8.36 -4.36 -10.49
CA GLU A 227 -9.60 -4.09 -11.21
C GLU A 227 -10.84 -4.58 -10.44
N ILE A 228 -10.81 -5.83 -9.94
CA ILE A 228 -11.96 -6.42 -9.22
C ILE A 228 -12.25 -5.62 -7.96
N LEU A 229 -11.23 -5.36 -7.14
CA LEU A 229 -11.37 -4.68 -5.86
C LEU A 229 -11.62 -3.18 -6.03
N GLY A 230 -10.99 -2.55 -7.02
CA GLY A 230 -11.24 -1.14 -7.32
C GLY A 230 -12.70 -0.86 -7.66
N ASN A 231 -13.36 -1.78 -8.38
CA ASN A 231 -14.80 -1.66 -8.67
C ASN A 231 -15.69 -1.82 -7.42
N THR A 232 -15.23 -2.52 -6.37
CA THR A 232 -15.98 -2.59 -5.11
C THR A 232 -16.03 -1.25 -4.38
N THR A 233 -15.02 -0.40 -4.57
CA THR A 233 -14.86 0.90 -3.90
C THR A 233 -14.93 2.07 -4.88
N SER A 234 -15.86 1.95 -5.82
CA SER A 234 -16.12 2.97 -6.85
C SER A 234 -17.58 3.42 -6.81
N PRO A 235 -17.86 4.71 -7.08
CA PRO A 235 -19.22 5.25 -7.09
C PRO A 235 -20.06 4.63 -8.20
N ASN A 236 -19.49 4.54 -9.41
CA ASN A 236 -20.10 3.91 -10.57
C ASN A 236 -19.19 2.82 -11.10
N VAL A 237 -19.77 1.78 -11.70
CA VAL A 237 -19.01 0.67 -12.29
C VAL A 237 -19.26 0.60 -13.80
N GLU A 238 -18.20 0.80 -14.58
CA GLU A 238 -18.28 0.79 -16.05
C GLU A 238 -18.64 -0.59 -16.60
N LEU A 239 -19.60 -0.62 -17.53
CA LEU A 239 -20.16 -1.86 -18.07
C LEU A 239 -19.12 -2.74 -18.78
N ASP A 240 -18.21 -2.12 -19.53
CA ASP A 240 -17.17 -2.86 -20.25
C ASP A 240 -16.13 -3.45 -19.30
N SER A 241 -15.77 -2.74 -18.22
CA SER A 241 -14.90 -3.27 -17.16
C SER A 241 -15.51 -4.53 -16.53
N VAL A 242 -16.78 -4.52 -16.14
CA VAL A 242 -17.41 -5.70 -15.49
C VAL A 242 -17.66 -6.86 -16.44
N ARG A 243 -17.90 -6.61 -17.73
CA ARG A 243 -17.97 -7.69 -18.74
C ARG A 243 -16.63 -8.41 -18.85
N ASN A 244 -15.53 -7.65 -18.87
CA ASN A 244 -14.20 -8.23 -18.88
C ASN A 244 -13.92 -9.04 -17.59
N GLN A 245 -14.35 -8.54 -16.43
CA GLN A 245 -14.20 -9.27 -15.15
C GLN A 245 -14.99 -10.58 -15.11
N LEU A 246 -16.21 -10.63 -15.67
CA LEU A 246 -16.96 -11.90 -15.76
C LEU A 246 -16.18 -12.98 -16.52
N GLY A 247 -15.47 -12.60 -17.57
CA GLY A 247 -14.60 -13.51 -18.33
C GLY A 247 -13.44 -14.08 -17.49
N LEU A 248 -13.05 -13.43 -16.41
CA LEU A 248 -12.00 -13.93 -15.50
C LEU A 248 -12.46 -15.10 -14.65
N ILE A 249 -13.77 -15.29 -14.42
CA ILE A 249 -14.29 -16.36 -13.56
C ILE A 249 -13.82 -17.74 -14.05
N SER A 250 -13.84 -17.98 -15.36
CA SER A 250 -13.35 -19.22 -15.96
C SER A 250 -11.83 -19.38 -15.89
N LEU A 251 -11.10 -18.29 -15.72
CA LEU A 251 -9.64 -18.25 -15.63
C LEU A 251 -9.11 -18.29 -14.20
N LEU A 252 -9.96 -18.08 -13.18
CA LEU A 252 -9.55 -18.08 -11.77
C LEU A 252 -8.74 -19.32 -11.35
N PRO A 253 -9.05 -20.57 -11.77
CA PRO A 253 -8.25 -21.73 -11.39
C PRO A 253 -6.77 -21.62 -11.79
N VAL A 254 -6.48 -21.05 -12.96
CA VAL A 254 -5.10 -20.89 -13.47
C VAL A 254 -4.47 -19.58 -13.01
N LEU A 255 -5.26 -18.50 -12.97
CA LEU A 255 -4.79 -17.17 -12.64
C LEU A 255 -4.54 -17.01 -11.13
N TYR A 256 -5.52 -17.40 -10.32
CA TYR A 256 -5.61 -17.09 -8.90
C TYR A 256 -5.41 -18.31 -8.00
N GLY A 257 -5.79 -19.50 -8.48
CA GLY A 257 -5.64 -20.75 -7.74
C GLY A 257 -6.45 -20.74 -6.44
N ASN A 258 -5.82 -21.09 -5.32
CA ASN A 258 -6.43 -21.04 -3.99
C ASN A 258 -6.36 -19.65 -3.32
N GLY A 259 -5.82 -18.64 -3.99
CA GLY A 259 -5.65 -17.27 -3.48
C GLY A 259 -4.41 -17.03 -2.61
N LEU A 260 -3.70 -18.08 -2.19
CA LEU A 260 -2.57 -17.95 -1.27
C LEU A 260 -1.32 -17.29 -1.89
N ALA A 261 -1.21 -17.31 -3.22
CA ALA A 261 -0.13 -16.65 -3.96
C ALA A 261 -0.31 -15.12 -4.08
N THR A 262 -1.10 -14.51 -3.18
CA THR A 262 -1.41 -13.07 -3.14
C THR A 262 -1.52 -12.60 -1.70
N CYS A 263 -1.45 -11.29 -1.46
CA CYS A 263 -1.77 -10.66 -0.17
C CYS A 263 -3.29 -10.56 0.11
N PHE A 264 -4.14 -11.12 -0.76
CA PHE A 264 -5.60 -11.08 -0.67
C PHE A 264 -6.12 -12.52 -0.68
N PRO A 265 -6.07 -13.27 0.43
CA PRO A 265 -6.41 -14.71 0.46
C PRO A 265 -7.93 -14.96 0.46
N CYS A 266 -8.67 -14.29 -0.41
CA CYS A 266 -10.09 -14.55 -0.60
C CYS A 266 -10.25 -15.92 -1.28
N PRO A 267 -11.10 -16.83 -0.77
CA PRO A 267 -11.39 -18.07 -1.48
C PRO A 267 -11.88 -17.82 -2.91
N PRO A 268 -11.45 -18.61 -3.91
CA PRO A 268 -11.73 -18.34 -5.33
C PRO A 268 -13.24 -18.29 -5.63
N ASP A 269 -14.04 -19.14 -5.00
CA ASP A 269 -15.50 -19.15 -5.15
C ASP A 269 -16.13 -17.85 -4.62
N LEU A 270 -15.61 -17.33 -3.51
CA LEU A 270 -16.03 -16.06 -2.94
C LEU A 270 -15.56 -14.87 -3.78
N LEU A 271 -14.34 -14.92 -4.34
CA LEU A 271 -13.86 -13.90 -5.28
C LEU A 271 -14.74 -13.84 -6.54
N ALA A 272 -15.21 -14.99 -7.04
CA ALA A 272 -16.15 -15.04 -8.14
C ALA A 272 -17.49 -14.36 -7.79
N GLU A 273 -17.95 -14.43 -6.54
CA GLU A 273 -19.12 -13.68 -6.09
C GLU A 273 -18.86 -12.15 -6.05
N ILE A 274 -17.66 -11.68 -5.68
CA ILE A 274 -17.31 -10.25 -5.80
C ILE A 274 -17.46 -9.77 -7.24
N ILE A 275 -16.97 -10.55 -8.20
CA ILE A 275 -17.12 -10.24 -9.64
C ILE A 275 -18.60 -10.16 -10.04
N ARG A 276 -19.42 -11.11 -9.59
CA ARG A 276 -20.87 -11.13 -9.87
C ARG A 276 -21.58 -9.92 -9.25
N ILE A 277 -21.20 -9.52 -8.04
CA ILE A 277 -21.75 -8.32 -7.40
C ILE A 277 -21.40 -7.07 -8.20
N ASN A 278 -20.13 -6.89 -8.59
CA ASN A 278 -19.71 -5.76 -9.42
C ASN A 278 -20.52 -5.68 -10.73
N HIS A 279 -20.74 -6.83 -11.37
CA HIS A 279 -21.53 -6.91 -12.59
C HIS A 279 -22.99 -6.48 -12.39
N LEU A 280 -23.66 -6.99 -11.34
CA LEU A 280 -25.03 -6.61 -11.04
C LEU A 280 -25.16 -5.14 -10.66
N ARG A 281 -24.18 -4.57 -9.94
CA ARG A 281 -24.16 -3.13 -9.62
C ARG A 281 -24.23 -2.28 -10.89
N SER A 282 -23.38 -2.57 -11.87
CA SER A 282 -23.36 -1.87 -13.17
C SER A 282 -24.69 -2.01 -13.93
N ILE A 283 -25.28 -3.21 -13.96
CA ILE A 283 -26.58 -3.44 -14.62
C ILE A 283 -27.70 -2.66 -13.92
N PHE A 284 -27.72 -2.66 -12.59
CA PHE A 284 -28.78 -2.01 -11.82
C PHE A 284 -28.70 -0.49 -11.96
N GLU A 285 -27.49 0.08 -11.95
CA GLU A 285 -27.23 1.49 -12.24
C GLU A 285 -27.70 1.88 -13.66
N ALA A 286 -27.36 1.10 -14.68
CA ALA A 286 -27.79 1.35 -16.06
C ALA A 286 -29.33 1.27 -16.23
N ALA A 287 -29.99 0.34 -15.53
CA ALA A 287 -31.44 0.21 -15.52
C ALA A 287 -32.13 1.39 -14.83
N ALA A 288 -31.51 1.97 -13.78
CA ALA A 288 -32.03 3.14 -13.10
C ALA A 288 -31.94 4.41 -13.98
N CYS A 289 -30.89 4.55 -14.80
CA CYS A 289 -30.71 5.69 -15.70
C CYS A 289 -31.66 5.70 -16.92
N THR A 290 -32.17 4.52 -17.32
CA THR A 290 -32.98 4.36 -18.55
C THR A 290 -34.49 4.41 -18.31
N SER A 291 -34.96 4.39 -17.06
CA SER A 291 -36.39 4.41 -16.74
C SER A 291 -36.72 5.34 -15.58
N THR A 292 -37.73 6.21 -15.75
CA THR A 292 -38.30 7.04 -14.67
C THR A 292 -39.06 6.22 -13.61
N ALA A 293 -39.39 4.97 -13.91
CA ALA A 293 -39.88 3.98 -12.95
C ALA A 293 -39.45 2.56 -13.36
N THR A 294 -38.57 1.92 -12.57
CA THR A 294 -38.21 0.51 -12.82
C THR A 294 -39.46 -0.36 -12.71
N LYS A 295 -39.81 -1.11 -13.76
CA LYS A 295 -40.97 -2.01 -13.74
C LYS A 295 -40.87 -2.99 -12.57
N PRO A 296 -41.97 -3.32 -11.86
CA PRO A 296 -41.95 -4.23 -10.71
C PRO A 296 -41.26 -5.58 -11.00
N ALA A 297 -41.55 -6.19 -12.15
CA ALA A 297 -40.93 -7.45 -12.57
C ALA A 297 -39.41 -7.36 -12.77
N VAL A 298 -38.89 -6.19 -13.18
CA VAL A 298 -37.45 -5.95 -13.31
C VAL A 298 -36.81 -5.87 -11.92
N ARG A 299 -37.44 -5.15 -10.98
CA ARG A 299 -36.95 -5.09 -9.59
C ARG A 299 -36.96 -6.44 -8.90
N GLU A 300 -38.01 -7.24 -9.11
CA GLU A 300 -38.11 -8.60 -8.57
C GLU A 300 -37.00 -9.51 -9.12
N GLY A 301 -36.73 -9.44 -10.43
CA GLY A 301 -35.62 -10.17 -11.04
C GLY A 301 -34.24 -9.74 -10.52
N GLN A 302 -34.03 -8.43 -10.36
CA GLN A 302 -32.81 -7.86 -9.77
C GLN A 302 -32.60 -8.34 -8.33
N GLN A 303 -33.65 -8.26 -7.51
CA GLN A 303 -33.62 -8.73 -6.13
C GLN A 303 -33.35 -10.24 -6.03
N SER A 304 -33.99 -11.05 -6.88
CA SER A 304 -33.77 -12.49 -6.95
C SER A 304 -32.31 -12.84 -7.26
N ALA A 305 -31.72 -12.18 -8.26
CA ALA A 305 -30.32 -12.39 -8.65
C ALA A 305 -29.32 -12.02 -7.52
N ALA A 306 -29.59 -10.95 -6.78
CA ALA A 306 -28.79 -10.57 -5.62
C ALA A 306 -28.95 -11.55 -4.44
N LEU A 307 -30.16 -12.04 -4.19
CA LEU A 307 -30.41 -13.08 -3.17
C LEU A 307 -29.77 -14.43 -3.54
N ASP A 308 -29.67 -14.77 -4.83
CA ASP A 308 -28.94 -15.95 -5.30
C ASP A 308 -27.44 -15.87 -4.95
N ILE A 309 -26.82 -14.70 -5.14
CA ILE A 309 -25.43 -14.45 -4.72
C ILE A 309 -25.30 -14.63 -3.21
N LEU A 310 -26.16 -13.97 -2.43
CA LEU A 310 -26.10 -14.02 -0.97
C LEU A 310 -26.26 -15.46 -0.44
N ARG A 311 -27.15 -16.26 -1.06
CA ARG A 311 -27.31 -17.69 -0.75
C ARG A 311 -26.01 -18.48 -0.98
N ARG A 312 -25.32 -18.25 -2.11
CA ARG A 312 -24.03 -18.91 -2.40
C ARG A 312 -22.95 -18.50 -1.40
N VAL A 313 -22.81 -17.21 -1.12
CA VAL A 313 -21.87 -16.68 -0.12
C VAL A 313 -22.12 -17.31 1.25
N ARG A 314 -23.38 -17.37 1.70
CA ARG A 314 -23.76 -17.97 2.98
C ARG A 314 -23.42 -19.46 3.05
N SER A 315 -23.65 -20.19 1.97
CA SER A 315 -23.40 -21.64 1.89
C SER A 315 -21.92 -22.01 1.73
N PHE A 316 -21.03 -21.04 1.55
CA PHE A 316 -19.60 -21.30 1.36
C PHE A 316 -19.00 -22.06 2.56
N PRO A 317 -18.34 -23.22 2.34
CA PRO A 317 -17.84 -24.08 3.41
C PRO A 317 -16.49 -23.59 3.92
N THR A 318 -16.50 -22.64 4.86
CA THR A 318 -15.30 -22.01 5.44
C THR A 318 -14.35 -23.03 6.07
N ASP A 319 -14.88 -24.01 6.81
CA ASP A 319 -14.09 -25.08 7.45
C ASP A 319 -13.33 -25.92 6.44
N LYS A 320 -14.01 -26.31 5.36
CA LYS A 320 -13.43 -27.15 4.31
C LYS A 320 -12.27 -26.43 3.62
N TRP A 321 -12.48 -25.18 3.22
CA TRP A 321 -11.43 -24.38 2.57
C TRP A 321 -10.23 -24.19 3.49
N ALA A 322 -10.46 -23.88 4.77
CA ALA A 322 -9.39 -23.71 5.75
C ALA A 322 -8.56 -24.99 5.93
N ALA A 323 -9.22 -26.16 6.00
CA ALA A 323 -8.55 -27.45 6.08
C ALA A 323 -7.70 -27.74 4.84
N GLU A 324 -8.23 -27.47 3.63
CA GLU A 324 -7.50 -27.62 2.36
C GLU A 324 -6.27 -26.71 2.28
N VAL A 325 -6.38 -25.48 2.78
CA VAL A 325 -5.24 -24.55 2.88
C VAL A 325 -4.14 -25.13 3.79
N VAL A 326 -4.50 -25.61 4.98
CA VAL A 326 -3.54 -26.19 5.93
C VAL A 326 -2.84 -27.41 5.32
N VAL A 327 -3.59 -28.30 4.66
CA VAL A 327 -3.03 -29.48 3.99
C VAL A 327 -2.10 -29.07 2.84
N GLY A 328 -2.50 -28.10 2.02
CA GLY A 328 -1.71 -27.62 0.89
C GLY A 328 -0.40 -26.93 1.31
N ILE A 329 -0.42 -26.20 2.43
CA ILE A 329 0.75 -25.59 3.05
C ILE A 329 1.72 -26.67 3.56
N SER A 330 1.22 -27.67 4.30
CA SER A 330 2.04 -28.74 4.88
C SER A 330 2.64 -29.71 3.86
N ALA A 331 2.08 -29.78 2.65
CA ALA A 331 2.59 -30.64 1.57
C ALA A 331 3.78 -30.03 0.79
N GLY A 332 4.12 -28.75 1.02
CA GLY A 332 5.30 -28.12 0.43
C GLY A 332 6.57 -28.50 1.20
N GLU A 333 7.49 -29.23 0.55
CA GLU A 333 8.68 -29.88 1.11
C GLU A 333 9.79 -28.95 1.68
N ASP A 334 9.51 -27.69 2.06
CA ASP A 334 10.54 -26.81 2.62
C ASP A 334 10.50 -26.81 4.17
N PRO A 335 11.46 -27.46 4.87
CA PRO A 335 11.51 -27.50 6.33
C PRO A 335 11.78 -26.14 6.98
N ALA A 336 12.12 -25.09 6.23
CA ALA A 336 12.14 -23.70 6.75
C ALA A 336 10.72 -23.10 6.90
N PHE A 337 9.70 -23.79 6.39
CA PHE A 337 8.30 -23.40 6.39
C PHE A 337 7.54 -23.96 7.62
N GLU A 338 8.09 -23.77 8.81
CA GLU A 338 7.46 -24.24 10.06
C GLU A 338 6.30 -23.36 10.56
N ALA A 339 5.96 -22.26 9.89
CA ALA A 339 4.84 -21.42 10.30
C ALA A 339 3.55 -21.78 9.55
N GLY A 340 3.00 -22.96 9.85
CA GLY A 340 1.59 -23.24 9.59
C GLY A 340 0.73 -22.34 10.48
N PHE A 341 0.52 -21.09 10.07
CA PHE A 341 -0.28 -20.15 10.84
C PHE A 341 -1.68 -20.73 11.06
N THR A 342 -2.12 -20.76 12.32
CA THR A 342 -3.51 -21.05 12.68
C THR A 342 -4.36 -19.80 12.41
N GLY A 343 -5.63 -19.97 12.02
CA GLY A 343 -6.54 -18.83 11.77
C GLY A 343 -7.05 -18.69 10.32
N TRP A 344 -6.74 -19.62 9.41
CA TRP A 344 -7.31 -19.63 8.05
C TRP A 344 -8.84 -19.74 8.03
N HIS A 345 -9.43 -20.41 9.01
CA HIS A 345 -10.88 -20.42 9.19
C HIS A 345 -11.44 -19.02 9.45
N ASP A 346 -10.76 -18.22 10.29
CA ASP A 346 -11.17 -16.86 10.58
C ASP A 346 -11.02 -15.96 9.35
N ILE A 347 -9.95 -16.11 8.57
CA ILE A 347 -9.79 -15.46 7.27
C ILE A 347 -10.97 -15.77 6.34
N ALA A 348 -11.34 -17.04 6.20
CA ALA A 348 -12.48 -17.43 5.37
C ALA A 348 -13.80 -16.80 5.87
N CYS A 349 -14.00 -16.74 7.19
CA CYS A 349 -15.17 -16.12 7.79
C CYS A 349 -15.21 -14.59 7.60
N ILE A 350 -14.06 -13.92 7.69
CA ILE A 350 -13.89 -12.49 7.47
C ILE A 350 -14.29 -12.15 6.02
N TYR A 351 -13.70 -12.84 5.04
CA TYR A 351 -14.04 -12.61 3.63
C TYR A 351 -15.50 -12.92 3.32
N ARG A 352 -16.04 -14.04 3.83
CA ARG A 352 -17.47 -14.37 3.65
C ARG A 352 -18.39 -13.28 4.19
N SER A 353 -18.10 -12.78 5.39
CA SER A 353 -18.93 -11.76 6.05
C SER A 353 -18.83 -10.41 5.34
N ALA A 354 -17.62 -9.99 4.95
CA ALA A 354 -17.41 -8.75 4.21
C ALA A 354 -18.10 -8.77 2.82
N ILE A 355 -18.06 -9.91 2.12
CA ILE A 355 -18.73 -10.06 0.82
C ILE A 355 -20.25 -10.08 0.97
N ALA A 356 -20.79 -10.71 2.03
CA ALA A 356 -22.22 -10.68 2.31
C ALA A 356 -22.71 -9.25 2.61
N ILE A 357 -21.97 -8.49 3.43
CA ILE A 357 -22.24 -7.08 3.67
C ILE A 357 -22.19 -6.29 2.36
N TYR A 358 -21.13 -6.45 1.56
CA TYR A 358 -20.99 -5.76 0.28
C TYR A 358 -22.17 -6.07 -0.65
N CYS A 359 -22.60 -7.33 -0.74
CA CYS A 359 -23.77 -7.74 -1.52
C CYS A 359 -25.06 -7.04 -1.04
N ILE A 360 -25.32 -7.05 0.27
CA ILE A 360 -26.53 -6.44 0.85
C ILE A 360 -26.51 -4.92 0.66
N SER A 361 -25.42 -4.27 1.05
CA SER A 361 -25.27 -2.80 1.02
C SER A 361 -25.25 -2.24 -0.40
N SER A 362 -24.78 -3.00 -1.40
CA SER A 362 -24.67 -2.50 -2.79
C SER A 362 -25.83 -2.90 -3.72
N LEU A 363 -26.49 -4.04 -3.51
CA LEU A 363 -27.53 -4.56 -4.42
C LEU A 363 -28.91 -4.62 -3.80
N LEU A 364 -29.00 -4.79 -2.48
CA LEU A 364 -30.26 -4.97 -1.75
C LEU A 364 -30.62 -3.74 -0.89
N HIS A 365 -29.90 -2.63 -1.07
CA HIS A 365 -30.23 -1.36 -0.45
C HIS A 365 -31.43 -0.73 -1.16
N ASP A 366 -32.53 -0.56 -0.42
CA ASP A 366 -33.76 -0.03 -0.95
C ASP A 366 -33.78 1.51 -0.87
N ASN A 367 -33.59 2.19 -2.01
CA ASN A 367 -33.71 3.65 -2.16
C ASN A 367 -35.16 4.16 -1.98
N ALA A 368 -36.14 3.29 -1.72
CA ALA A 368 -37.50 3.70 -1.46
C ALA A 368 -37.64 4.36 -0.08
N SER A 369 -37.25 5.63 -0.01
CA SER A 369 -37.96 6.65 0.77
C SER A 369 -39.30 7.00 0.09
N GLY A 370 -40.06 5.99 -0.33
CA GLY A 370 -41.50 6.14 -0.51
C GLY A 370 -42.14 6.08 0.88
N PRO A 371 -43.23 6.81 1.15
CA PRO A 371 -43.98 6.59 2.37
C PRO A 371 -44.28 5.10 2.43
N CYS A 372 -43.91 4.43 3.52
CA CYS A 372 -44.54 3.17 3.85
C CYS A 372 -46.04 3.46 3.77
N GLU A 373 -46.71 2.97 2.73
CA GLU A 373 -48.15 2.81 2.81
C GLU A 373 -48.33 1.89 4.01
N ASN A 374 -48.66 2.51 5.14
CA ASN A 374 -49.29 1.85 6.26
C ASN A 374 -50.61 1.31 5.71
N THR A 375 -50.55 0.20 4.96
CA THR A 375 -51.66 -0.74 4.90
C THR A 375 -51.70 -1.35 6.29
N GLY A 376 -52.32 -0.60 7.19
CA GLY A 376 -52.50 -0.95 8.58
C GLY A 376 -53.29 -2.24 8.65
N VAL A 377 -52.57 -3.34 8.79
CA VAL A 377 -53.08 -4.54 9.43
C VAL A 377 -52.29 -4.66 10.73
N PRO A 378 -52.83 -4.19 11.86
CA PRO A 378 -52.23 -4.44 13.16
C PRO A 378 -52.43 -5.92 13.47
N GLY A 379 -51.43 -6.75 13.17
CA GLY A 379 -51.54 -8.18 13.47
C GLY A 379 -50.50 -9.15 12.90
N ASP A 380 -49.55 -8.76 12.05
CA ASP A 380 -48.56 -9.73 11.55
C ASP A 380 -47.25 -9.73 12.39
N PRO A 381 -46.93 -10.79 13.16
CA PRO A 381 -45.69 -10.91 13.92
C PRO A 381 -44.45 -11.17 13.05
N HIS A 382 -44.60 -11.29 11.71
CA HIS A 382 -43.49 -11.54 10.81
C HIS A 382 -42.76 -10.25 10.40
N LEU A 383 -41.42 -10.29 10.45
CA LEU A 383 -40.55 -9.19 10.00
C LEU A 383 -40.76 -8.91 8.50
N SER A 384 -40.79 -7.63 8.12
CA SER A 384 -40.79 -7.27 6.70
C SER A 384 -39.49 -7.71 6.02
N PRO A 385 -39.48 -7.97 4.69
CA PRO A 385 -38.26 -8.35 3.97
C PRO A 385 -37.08 -7.39 4.20
N LYS A 386 -37.36 -6.09 4.32
CA LYS A 386 -36.37 -5.05 4.64
C LYS A 386 -35.79 -5.22 6.05
N GLN A 387 -36.63 -5.54 7.04
CA GLN A 387 -36.17 -5.81 8.40
C GLN A 387 -35.35 -7.11 8.49
N VAL A 388 -35.71 -8.13 7.71
CA VAL A 388 -34.93 -9.38 7.62
C VAL A 388 -33.53 -9.10 7.09
N LEU A 389 -33.41 -8.37 5.97
CA LEU A 389 -32.12 -8.01 5.38
C LEU A 389 -31.27 -7.12 6.30
N ALA A 390 -31.91 -6.17 7.01
CA ALA A 390 -31.21 -5.34 7.98
C ALA A 390 -30.62 -6.17 9.14
N LYS A 391 -31.40 -7.11 9.69
CA LYS A 391 -30.91 -8.02 10.73
C LYS A 391 -29.82 -8.96 10.22
N GLU A 392 -29.94 -9.46 9.00
CA GLU A 392 -28.92 -10.30 8.38
C GLU A 392 -27.60 -9.53 8.17
N ARG A 393 -27.68 -8.28 7.68
CA ARG A 393 -26.53 -7.37 7.58
C ARG A 393 -25.87 -7.15 8.94
N GLU A 394 -26.65 -6.81 9.97
CA GLU A 394 -26.16 -6.60 11.34
C GLU A 394 -25.44 -7.84 11.91
N ALA A 395 -25.96 -9.04 11.63
CA ALA A 395 -25.32 -10.29 12.03
C ALA A 395 -23.96 -10.48 11.34
N TYR A 396 -23.85 -10.18 10.04
CA TYR A 396 -22.57 -10.24 9.33
C TYR A 396 -21.59 -9.17 9.81
N VAL A 397 -22.04 -7.94 10.11
CA VAL A 397 -21.19 -6.88 10.68
C VAL A 397 -20.62 -7.31 12.02
N SER A 398 -21.48 -7.85 12.90
CA SER A 398 -21.07 -8.34 14.22
C SER A 398 -20.03 -9.47 14.11
N MET A 399 -20.28 -10.43 13.20
CA MET A 399 -19.35 -11.54 12.93
C MET A 399 -18.02 -11.03 12.38
N LEU A 400 -18.06 -10.11 11.41
CA LEU A 400 -16.87 -9.53 10.79
C LEU A 400 -16.01 -8.80 11.81
N VAL A 401 -16.59 -7.92 12.62
CA VAL A 401 -15.87 -7.17 13.66
C VAL A 401 -15.27 -8.12 14.71
N SER A 402 -16.03 -9.14 15.14
CA SER A 402 -15.52 -10.14 16.08
C SER A 402 -14.29 -10.85 15.52
N ARG A 403 -14.35 -11.36 14.28
CA ARG A 403 -13.24 -12.10 13.67
C ARG A 403 -12.05 -11.22 13.33
N LEU A 404 -12.28 -9.96 12.94
CA LEU A 404 -11.20 -9.00 12.76
C LEU A 404 -10.44 -8.77 14.07
N ARG A 405 -11.14 -8.69 15.21
CA ARG A 405 -10.52 -8.60 16.54
C ARG A 405 -9.76 -9.87 16.92
N ASP A 406 -10.24 -11.05 16.55
CA ASP A 406 -9.53 -12.30 16.81
C ASP A 406 -8.20 -12.38 16.02
N VAL A 407 -8.22 -11.93 14.76
CA VAL A 407 -7.07 -12.03 13.84
C VAL A 407 -5.91 -11.07 14.19
N ILE A 408 -6.15 -10.01 14.99
CA ILE A 408 -5.08 -9.06 15.34
C ILE A 408 -3.94 -9.70 16.15
N GLU A 409 -4.23 -10.78 16.88
CA GLU A 409 -3.24 -11.54 17.66
C GLU A 409 -2.19 -12.22 16.75
N CYS A 410 -2.52 -12.44 15.48
CA CYS A 410 -1.60 -12.98 14.48
C CYS A 410 -1.13 -11.88 13.53
N THR A 411 0.05 -11.30 13.80
CA THR A 411 0.68 -10.25 12.98
C THR A 411 0.67 -10.53 11.47
N HIS A 412 0.84 -11.80 11.07
CA HIS A 412 0.86 -12.18 9.66
C HIS A 412 -0.54 -12.12 9.03
N LEU A 413 -1.53 -12.79 9.63
CA LEU A 413 -2.90 -12.80 9.14
C LEU A 413 -3.57 -11.42 9.21
N ARG A 414 -3.20 -10.61 10.21
CA ARG A 414 -3.65 -9.23 10.41
C ARG A 414 -3.37 -8.33 9.20
N LYS A 415 -2.33 -8.60 8.42
CA LYS A 415 -2.01 -7.84 7.19
C LYS A 415 -2.95 -8.15 6.04
N LEU A 416 -3.64 -9.29 6.06
CA LEU A 416 -4.38 -9.85 4.92
C LEU A 416 -5.85 -9.40 4.84
N VAL A 417 -6.26 -8.48 5.71
CA VAL A 417 -7.68 -8.12 5.92
C VAL A 417 -7.98 -6.64 5.61
N LEU A 418 -7.16 -5.97 4.81
CA LEU A 418 -7.34 -4.55 4.45
C LEU A 418 -8.75 -4.22 3.92
N TRP A 419 -9.20 -4.89 2.85
CA TRP A 419 -10.52 -4.63 2.28
C TRP A 419 -11.67 -5.01 3.25
N PRO A 420 -11.68 -6.20 3.88
CA PRO A 420 -12.68 -6.52 4.91
C PRO A 420 -12.72 -5.52 6.08
N LEU A 421 -11.57 -4.99 6.50
CA LEU A 421 -11.48 -3.99 7.56
C LEU A 421 -12.12 -2.67 7.12
N PHE A 422 -11.92 -2.24 5.88
CA PHE A 422 -12.62 -1.09 5.33
C PHE A 422 -14.14 -1.32 5.28
N VAL A 423 -14.59 -2.50 4.83
CA VAL A 423 -16.02 -2.87 4.81
C VAL A 423 -16.62 -2.78 6.21
N ALA A 424 -15.94 -3.30 7.24
CA ALA A 424 -16.38 -3.15 8.62
C ALA A 424 -16.46 -1.67 9.04
N GLY A 425 -15.44 -0.87 8.70
CA GLY A 425 -15.38 0.57 8.97
C GLY A 425 -16.54 1.37 8.37
N ALA A 426 -16.99 0.99 7.17
CA ALA A 426 -18.10 1.64 6.48
C ALA A 426 -19.47 1.38 7.16
N GLU A 427 -19.56 0.34 7.97
CA GLU A 427 -20.80 -0.19 8.54
C GLU A 427 -20.99 0.19 10.02
N VAL A 428 -19.89 0.47 10.74
CA VAL A 428 -19.92 0.70 12.18
C VAL A 428 -20.22 2.15 12.54
N GLU A 429 -21.02 2.33 13.60
CA GLU A 429 -21.40 3.64 14.11
C GLU A 429 -20.79 3.94 15.47
N ASP A 430 -20.45 2.91 16.25
CA ASP A 430 -19.92 3.08 17.59
C ASP A 430 -18.47 3.57 17.57
N GLU A 431 -18.19 4.58 18.40
CA GLU A 431 -16.88 5.23 18.45
C GLU A 431 -15.74 4.30 18.89
N THR A 432 -16.05 3.20 19.57
CA THR A 432 -15.04 2.24 20.00
C THR A 432 -14.55 1.39 18.83
N THR A 433 -15.47 0.89 17.99
CA THR A 433 -15.12 0.11 16.81
C THR A 433 -14.55 0.99 15.70
N LYS A 434 -15.02 2.24 15.54
CA LYS A 434 -14.38 3.21 14.64
C LYS A 434 -12.91 3.44 14.99
N ARG A 435 -12.61 3.68 16.28
CA ARG A 435 -11.22 3.80 16.76
C ARG A 435 -10.39 2.56 16.48
N PHE A 436 -10.94 1.38 16.77
CA PHE A 436 -10.30 0.10 16.41
C PHE A 436 -9.95 0.04 14.91
N VAL A 437 -10.92 0.29 14.01
CA VAL A 437 -10.68 0.25 12.57
C VAL A 437 -9.62 1.26 12.14
N ALA A 438 -9.67 2.49 12.65
CA ALA A 438 -8.72 3.55 12.31
C ALA A 438 -7.28 3.21 12.76
N ASP A 439 -7.13 2.63 13.95
CA ASP A 439 -5.83 2.20 14.47
C ASP A 439 -5.29 0.99 13.72
N GLU A 440 -6.15 0.03 13.36
CA GLU A 440 -5.78 -1.12 12.54
C GLU A 440 -5.34 -0.70 11.13
N LEU A 441 -6.04 0.24 10.48
CA LEU A 441 -5.63 0.76 9.18
C LEU A 441 -4.27 1.47 9.25
N ARG A 442 -4.01 2.26 10.31
CA ARG A 442 -2.69 2.87 10.53
C ARG A 442 -1.62 1.80 10.72
N TRP A 443 -1.91 0.76 11.49
CA TRP A 443 -0.99 -0.34 11.72
C TRP A 443 -0.67 -1.10 10.42
N ILE A 444 -1.68 -1.47 9.63
CA ILE A 444 -1.52 -2.16 8.34
C ILE A 444 -0.67 -1.31 7.40
N SER A 445 -0.91 0.01 7.32
CA SER A 445 -0.09 0.94 6.52
C SER A 445 1.38 0.88 6.91
N ASN A 446 1.67 0.97 8.20
CA ASN A 446 3.04 0.96 8.70
C ASN A 446 3.68 -0.40 8.46
N ALA A 447 2.98 -1.50 8.78
CA ALA A 447 3.50 -2.86 8.68
C ALA A 447 3.84 -3.26 7.23
N LEU A 448 2.99 -2.87 6.29
CA LEU A 448 3.11 -3.22 4.86
C LEU A 448 3.81 -2.14 4.03
N GLY A 449 4.14 -0.99 4.63
CA GLY A 449 4.79 0.13 3.95
C GLY A 449 4.02 0.62 2.72
N THR A 450 2.68 0.64 2.78
CA THR A 450 1.80 1.10 1.69
C THR A 450 0.83 2.17 2.19
N ALA A 451 0.49 3.14 1.33
CA ALA A 451 -0.40 4.25 1.68
C ALA A 451 -1.89 3.89 1.60
N ALA A 452 -2.26 2.79 0.92
CA ALA A 452 -3.67 2.43 0.69
C ALA A 452 -4.52 2.35 1.98
N PRO A 453 -4.03 1.79 3.11
CA PRO A 453 -4.77 1.79 4.37
C PRO A 453 -4.96 3.19 4.98
N LEU A 454 -4.00 4.11 4.80
CA LEU A 454 -4.17 5.50 5.24
C LEU A 454 -5.21 6.24 4.40
N VAL A 455 -5.25 5.97 3.09
CA VAL A 455 -6.31 6.50 2.21
C VAL A 455 -7.68 5.95 2.63
N ALA A 456 -7.77 4.66 2.96
CA ALA A 456 -8.99 4.06 3.49
C ALA A 456 -9.42 4.72 4.82
N LYS A 457 -8.47 4.97 5.72
CA LYS A 457 -8.71 5.64 7.00
C LYS A 457 -9.22 7.08 6.80
N ASP A 458 -8.58 7.84 5.92
CA ASP A 458 -8.98 9.20 5.58
C ASP A 458 -10.40 9.25 5.01
N LEU A 459 -10.72 8.34 4.08
CA LEU A 459 -12.07 8.21 3.51
C LEU A 459 -13.12 7.90 4.59
N LEU A 460 -12.81 7.00 5.53
CA LEU A 460 -13.73 6.67 6.62
C LEU A 460 -13.96 7.87 7.55
N GLU A 461 -12.88 8.49 8.04
CA GLU A 461 -12.96 9.58 9.01
C GLU A 461 -13.59 10.85 8.43
N ASN A 462 -13.06 11.31 7.29
CA ASN A 462 -13.36 12.63 6.76
C ASN A 462 -14.57 12.67 5.83
N ARG A 463 -15.09 11.50 5.45
CA ARG A 463 -16.27 11.40 4.58
C ARG A 463 -17.33 10.50 5.17
N VAL A 464 -17.07 9.19 5.30
CA VAL A 464 -18.12 8.23 5.65
C VAL A 464 -18.72 8.52 7.02
N TRP A 465 -17.89 8.70 8.05
CA TRP A 465 -18.32 8.98 9.41
C TRP A 465 -18.75 10.43 9.59
N ALA A 466 -17.99 11.39 9.03
CA ALA A 466 -18.31 12.82 9.13
C ALA A 466 -19.66 13.19 8.48
N LEU A 467 -20.02 12.54 7.37
CA LEU A 467 -21.27 12.80 6.64
C LEU A 467 -22.38 11.77 6.95
N GLY A 468 -22.12 10.78 7.81
CA GLY A 468 -23.11 9.77 8.19
C GLY A 468 -23.56 8.85 7.04
N LEU A 469 -22.67 8.53 6.10
CA LEU A 469 -23.03 7.81 4.87
C LEU A 469 -23.17 6.29 5.03
N GLY A 470 -22.75 5.71 6.16
CA GLY A 470 -22.73 4.24 6.37
C GLY A 470 -24.11 3.53 6.32
N ARG A 471 -25.21 4.30 6.37
CA ARG A 471 -26.58 3.80 6.19
C ARG A 471 -27.16 4.05 4.79
N GLY A 472 -26.43 4.71 3.91
CA GLY A 472 -26.88 5.02 2.55
C GLY A 472 -26.52 3.93 1.53
N SER A 473 -26.71 4.27 0.26
CA SER A 473 -26.23 3.44 -0.86
C SER A 473 -24.72 3.27 -0.80
N TRP A 474 -24.22 2.05 -1.02
CA TRP A 474 -22.80 1.75 -1.06
C TRP A 474 -22.01 2.66 -2.03
N GLY A 475 -22.57 2.97 -3.21
CA GLY A 475 -21.92 3.86 -4.18
C GLY A 475 -21.72 5.29 -3.66
N ALA A 476 -22.60 5.77 -2.78
CA ALA A 476 -22.54 7.12 -2.23
C ALA A 476 -21.37 7.33 -1.24
N LEU A 477 -20.80 6.23 -0.72
CA LEU A 477 -19.61 6.28 0.15
C LEU A 477 -18.41 6.91 -0.57
N PHE A 478 -18.35 6.80 -1.89
CA PHE A 478 -17.19 7.14 -2.69
C PHE A 478 -17.44 8.39 -3.55
N ASP A 479 -16.55 9.38 -3.50
CA ASP A 479 -16.51 10.53 -4.42
C ASP A 479 -15.66 10.25 -5.67
N GLN A 480 -14.76 9.29 -5.58
CA GLN A 480 -13.91 8.80 -6.67
C GLN A 480 -13.68 7.30 -6.50
N SER A 481 -12.94 6.70 -7.43
CA SER A 481 -12.63 5.28 -7.33
C SER A 481 -11.39 5.03 -6.47
N TYR A 482 -11.56 4.27 -5.39
CA TYR A 482 -10.48 3.84 -4.52
C TYR A 482 -10.10 2.39 -4.81
N VAL A 483 -8.94 1.97 -4.32
CA VAL A 483 -8.52 0.56 -4.33
C VAL A 483 -7.81 0.23 -3.02
N PHE A 484 -8.30 -0.81 -2.33
CA PHE A 484 -7.79 -1.24 -1.02
C PHE A 484 -7.24 -2.67 -1.11
N VAL A 485 -6.18 -2.82 -1.90
CA VAL A 485 -5.32 -4.02 -2.01
C VAL A 485 -3.86 -3.55 -1.96
N LEU A 486 -2.93 -4.46 -1.61
CA LEU A 486 -1.51 -4.13 -1.48
C LEU A 486 -0.81 -3.83 -2.81
#